data_AF-A0A812NB86-F1
#
_entry.id   AF-A0A812NB86-F1
#
_cell.length_a   1.000
_cell.length_b   1.000
_cell.length_c   1.000
_cell.angle_alpha   90.00
_cell.angle_beta   90.00
_cell.angle_gamma   90.00
#
_symmetry.space_group_name_H-M   'P 1'
#
loop_
_entity.id
_entity.type
_entity.pdbx_description
1 polymer ?
#
loop_
_entity_poly.entity_id
_entity_poly.type
_entity_poly.pdbx_seq_one_letter_code
_entity_poly.pdbx_strand_id
1 'polypeptide(L)'
;MWQGVLRSHDLKFGDIVWAKSFTEGINAAPAVGPMGPQNRTTVIVGVGNNPECLPEPVIGTTKRAKLYALDAETGNTLWSFTAPEYSLSCAGNTPAEICCPSMWSQPTLAA
;
A
#
# COMPACT_ATOMS: atom_id res chain seq x y z
N MET A 1 -3.13 6.04 15.22
CA MET A 1 -3.44 5.53 13.86
C MET A 1 -2.17 5.68 13.04
N TRP A 2 -1.62 4.58 12.53
CA TRP A 2 -0.35 4.60 11.77
C TRP A 2 -0.61 5.15 10.36
N GLN A 3 0.08 6.22 9.98
CA GLN A 3 0.03 6.79 8.64
C GLN A 3 1.16 6.23 7.79
N GLY A 4 0.85 5.80 6.57
CA GLY A 4 1.85 5.41 5.60
C GLY A 4 2.55 6.64 5.02
N VAL A 5 3.86 6.56 4.84
CA VAL A 5 4.65 7.57 4.14
C VAL A 5 5.48 6.88 3.07
N LEU A 6 5.38 7.37 1.84
CA LEU A 6 6.26 7.00 0.74
C LEU A 6 7.16 8.19 0.41
N ARG A 7 8.45 7.95 0.20
CA ARG A 7 9.42 8.98 -0.15
C ARG A 7 10.22 8.57 -1.37
N SER A 8 10.56 9.56 -2.19
CA SER A 8 11.61 9.45 -3.17
C SER A 8 12.83 10.21 -2.68
N HIS A 9 14.00 9.63 -2.93
CA HIS A 9 15.28 10.17 -2.52
C HIS A 9 16.20 10.34 -3.72
N ASP A 10 17.00 11.40 -3.70
CA ASP A 10 18.12 11.55 -4.63
C ASP A 10 19.10 10.38 -4.43
N LEU A 11 19.51 9.76 -5.54
CA LEU A 11 20.35 8.57 -5.49
C LEU A 11 21.76 8.87 -4.98
N LYS A 12 22.27 10.08 -5.22
CA LYS A 12 23.66 10.44 -4.93
C LYS A 12 23.86 10.86 -3.49
N PHE A 13 22.92 11.62 -2.94
CA PHE A 13 23.04 12.26 -1.63
C PHE A 13 22.01 11.76 -0.60
N GLY A 14 20.93 11.10 -1.04
CA GLY A 14 19.87 10.60 -0.16
C GLY A 14 18.87 11.66 0.28
N ASP A 15 18.94 12.88 -0.28
CA ASP A 15 18.01 13.97 0.00
C ASP A 15 16.59 13.59 -0.45
N ILE A 16 15.56 14.02 0.29
CA ILE A 16 14.16 13.77 -0.09
C ILE A 16 13.81 14.65 -1.29
N VAL A 17 13.47 14.03 -2.42
CA VAL A 17 12.94 14.72 -3.61
C VAL A 17 11.46 15.06 -3.40
N TRP A 18 10.69 14.06 -2.96
CA TRP A 18 9.29 14.24 -2.56
C TRP A 18 8.89 13.23 -1.50
N ALA A 19 7.85 13.58 -0.75
CA ALA A 19 7.22 12.71 0.24
C ALA A 19 5.71 12.78 0.10
N LYS A 20 5.05 11.62 0.15
CA LYS A 20 3.59 11.51 0.13
C LYS A 20 3.12 10.75 1.36
N SER A 21 2.20 11.37 2.08
CA SER A 21 1.56 10.77 3.26
C SER A 21 0.20 10.20 2.88
N PHE A 22 -0.20 9.16 3.59
CA PHE A 22 -1.47 8.47 3.42
C PHE A 22 -2.16 8.31 4.77
N THR A 23 -3.49 8.29 4.75
CA THR A 23 -4.28 8.09 5.96
C THR A 23 -4.09 6.68 6.50
N GLU A 24 -4.09 5.69 5.61
CA GLU A 24 -3.81 4.29 5.93
C GLU A 24 -2.30 3.96 5.86
N GLY A 25 -1.92 2.80 6.39
CA GLY A 25 -0.54 2.32 6.42
C GLY A 25 -0.06 1.78 5.07
N ILE A 26 1.25 1.79 4.86
CA ILE A 26 1.92 1.09 3.77
C ILE A 26 2.67 -0.09 4.38
N ASN A 27 2.42 -1.29 3.88
CA ASN A 27 2.89 -2.55 4.44
C ASN A 27 3.62 -3.43 3.42
N ALA A 28 3.49 -3.13 2.14
CA ALA A 28 4.21 -3.79 1.05
C ALA A 28 5.14 -2.79 0.37
N ALA A 29 6.32 -3.25 -0.04
CA ALA A 29 7.22 -2.45 -0.86
C ALA A 29 6.52 -2.05 -2.17
N PRO A 30 6.71 -0.81 -2.65
CA PRO A 30 6.14 -0.42 -3.93
C PRO A 30 6.85 -1.12 -5.09
N ALA A 31 6.19 -1.18 -6.25
CA ALA A 31 6.83 -1.49 -7.51
C ALA A 31 7.12 -0.21 -8.27
N VAL A 32 8.28 -0.14 -8.93
CA VAL A 32 8.70 1.03 -9.71
C VAL A 32 9.17 0.56 -11.08
N GLY A 33 8.68 1.23 -12.13
CA GLY A 33 9.09 0.90 -13.48
C GLY A 33 8.31 1.67 -14.54
N PRO A 34 8.70 1.54 -15.82
CA PRO A 34 7.95 2.15 -16.91
C PRO A 34 6.54 1.56 -16.99
N MET A 35 5.55 2.41 -17.25
CA MET A 35 4.16 1.99 -17.45
C MET A 35 3.47 2.80 -18.55
N GLY A 36 2.61 2.11 -19.29
CA GLY A 36 1.69 2.71 -20.26
C GLY A 36 2.37 3.20 -21.55
N PRO A 37 1.58 3.77 -22.48
CA PRO A 37 2.04 4.09 -23.84
C PRO A 37 3.18 5.10 -23.91
N GLN A 38 3.33 5.94 -22.87
CA GLN A 38 4.36 6.98 -22.79
C GLN A 38 5.62 6.52 -22.04
N ASN A 39 5.70 5.25 -21.64
CA ASN A 39 6.83 4.68 -20.92
C ASN A 39 7.20 5.49 -19.64
N ARG A 40 6.20 6.01 -18.94
CA ARG A 40 6.40 6.88 -17.78
C ARG A 40 6.82 6.04 -16.58
N THR A 41 7.92 6.43 -15.93
CA THR A 41 8.35 5.80 -14.67
C THR A 41 7.28 6.03 -13.61
N THR A 42 6.68 4.94 -13.16
CA THR A 42 5.50 4.93 -12.31
C THR A 42 5.78 4.12 -11.05
N VAL A 43 5.28 4.60 -9.92
CA VAL A 43 5.31 3.89 -8.64
C VAL A 43 3.93 3.34 -8.34
N ILE A 44 3.82 2.01 -8.16
CA ILE A 44 2.60 1.37 -7.66
C ILE A 44 2.77 1.05 -6.19
N VAL A 45 1.85 1.55 -5.36
CA VAL A 45 1.86 1.31 -3.92
C VAL A 45 0.48 0.92 -3.42
N GLY A 46 0.45 -0.17 -2.65
CA GLY A 46 -0.71 -0.61 -1.88
C GLY A 46 -0.71 0.04 -0.51
N VAL A 47 -1.87 0.58 -0.14
CA VAL A 47 -2.10 1.26 1.13
C VAL A 47 -3.36 0.68 1.75
N GLY A 48 -3.38 0.43 3.05
CA GLY A 48 -4.56 -0.15 3.69
C GLY A 48 -4.48 -0.28 5.20
N ASN A 49 -5.63 -0.56 5.79
CA ASN A 49 -5.73 -0.91 7.20
C ASN A 49 -5.54 -2.42 7.35
N ASN A 50 -4.30 -2.86 7.59
CA ASN A 50 -4.06 -4.27 7.87
C ASN A 50 -4.96 -4.76 9.01
N PRO A 51 -5.50 -5.98 8.92
CA PRO A 51 -6.14 -6.61 10.05
C PRO A 51 -5.17 -6.65 11.23
N GLU A 52 -5.69 -6.34 12.41
CA GLU A 52 -4.90 -6.26 13.62
C GLU A 52 -4.47 -7.67 14.05
N CYS A 53 -3.27 -7.77 14.64
CA CYS A 53 -2.75 -9.01 15.23
C CYS A 53 -3.44 -9.31 16.57
N LEU A 54 -4.77 -9.39 16.58
CA LEU A 54 -5.53 -9.61 17.80
C LEU A 54 -6.15 -11.01 17.83
N PRO A 55 -6.15 -11.67 19.01
CA PRO A 55 -6.74 -13.00 19.20
C PRO A 55 -8.25 -12.99 18.96
N GLU A 56 -8.91 -11.88 19.26
CA GLU A 56 -10.32 -11.69 18.93
C GLU A 56 -10.41 -11.07 17.54
N PRO A 57 -11.24 -11.62 16.62
CA PRO A 57 -11.57 -10.86 15.45
C PRO A 57 -12.23 -9.57 15.93
N VAL A 58 -11.68 -8.41 15.58
CA VAL A 58 -12.44 -7.15 15.69
C VAL A 58 -13.51 -7.18 14.60
N ILE A 59 -14.46 -8.12 14.73
CA ILE A 59 -15.63 -8.26 13.87
C ILE A 59 -16.36 -6.93 13.94
N GLY A 60 -16.53 -6.31 12.77
CA GLY A 60 -17.21 -5.03 12.64
C GLY A 60 -16.30 -3.81 12.42
N THR A 61 -14.97 -3.96 12.48
CA THR A 61 -14.10 -2.89 11.93
C THR A 61 -13.95 -3.05 10.43
N THR A 62 -14.72 -2.27 9.70
CA THR A 62 -14.55 -2.07 8.26
C THR A 62 -13.12 -1.64 7.95
N LYS A 63 -12.41 -2.46 7.19
CA LYS A 63 -11.06 -2.15 6.71
C LYS A 63 -11.14 -1.60 5.29
N ARG A 64 -10.31 -0.60 5.00
CA ARG A 64 -10.21 0.06 3.70
C ARG A 64 -8.83 -0.15 3.10
N ALA A 65 -8.80 -0.29 1.78
CA ALA A 65 -7.57 -0.47 1.03
C ALA A 65 -7.64 0.29 -0.30
N LYS A 66 -6.50 0.86 -0.71
CA LYS A 66 -6.35 1.56 -1.98
C LYS A 66 -5.02 1.19 -2.64
N LEU A 67 -5.04 1.15 -3.97
CA LEU A 67 -3.84 1.16 -4.81
C LEU A 67 -3.68 2.55 -5.42
N TYR A 68 -2.45 3.03 -5.46
CA TYR A 68 -2.11 4.27 -6.14
C TYR A 68 -1.05 3.99 -7.20
N ALA A 69 -1.24 4.58 -8.38
CA ALA A 69 -0.14 4.87 -9.28
C ALA A 69 0.29 6.32 -9.11
N LEU A 70 1.59 6.50 -8.89
CA LEU A 70 2.20 7.81 -8.73
C LEU A 70 3.24 8.01 -9.83
N ASP A 71 3.33 9.25 -10.28
CA ASP A 71 4.45 9.71 -11.08
C ASP A 71 5.73 9.67 -10.24
N ALA A 72 6.77 8.95 -10.71
CA ALA A 72 7.96 8.72 -9.89
C ALA A 72 8.81 9.98 -9.67
N GLU A 73 8.72 10.97 -10.57
CA GLU A 73 9.50 12.22 -10.48
C GLU A 73 8.86 13.21 -9.52
N THR A 74 7.52 13.26 -9.49
CA THR A 74 6.78 14.30 -8.77
C THR A 74 6.00 13.79 -7.56
N GLY A 75 5.76 12.47 -7.47
CA GLY A 75 4.88 11.87 -6.46
C GLY A 75 3.38 12.13 -6.71
N ASN A 76 3.02 12.79 -7.81
CA ASN A 76 1.64 13.10 -8.16
C ASN A 76 0.85 11.82 -8.46
N THR A 77 -0.40 11.77 -8.01
CA THR A 77 -1.28 10.63 -8.29
C THR A 77 -1.70 10.63 -9.76
N LEU A 78 -1.35 9.57 -10.49
CA LEU A 78 -1.77 9.34 -11.87
C LEU A 78 -3.17 8.70 -11.90
N TRP A 79 -3.37 7.68 -11.06
CA TRP A 79 -4.67 7.06 -10.83
C TRP A 79 -4.71 6.40 -9.45
N SER A 80 -5.92 6.07 -8.99
CA SER A 80 -6.12 5.27 -7.79
C SER A 80 -7.27 4.27 -7.97
N PHE A 81 -7.14 3.11 -7.33
CA PHE A 81 -8.19 2.12 -7.21
C PHE A 81 -8.55 1.95 -5.73
N THR A 82 -9.85 1.88 -5.43
CA THR A 82 -10.35 1.60 -4.08
C THR A 82 -10.91 0.19 -4.08
N ALA A 83 -10.36 -0.66 -3.22
CA ALA A 83 -10.88 -2.01 -3.05
C ALA A 83 -12.23 -1.98 -2.31
N PRO A 84 -13.10 -2.97 -2.53
CA PRO A 84 -14.26 -3.18 -1.68
C PRO A 84 -13.85 -3.28 -0.20
N GLU A 85 -14.72 -2.80 0.66
CA GLU A 85 -14.54 -2.95 2.09
C GLU A 85 -14.61 -4.43 2.50
N TYR A 86 -13.84 -4.79 3.52
CA TYR A 86 -13.82 -6.14 4.06
C TYR A 86 -13.62 -6.09 5.58
N SER A 87 -14.00 -7.16 6.27
CA SER A 87 -13.99 -7.24 7.74
C SER A 87 -13.35 -8.51 8.29
N LEU A 88 -12.84 -9.38 7.41
CA LEU A 88 -12.18 -10.64 7.77
C LEU A 88 -10.65 -10.46 7.75
N SER A 89 -9.89 -11.29 8.47
CA SER A 89 -8.42 -11.22 8.44
C SER A 89 -7.85 -12.08 7.31
N CYS A 90 -7.76 -13.39 7.54
CA CYS A 90 -7.27 -14.41 6.62
C CYS A 90 -8.06 -15.71 6.82
N ALA A 91 -8.05 -16.57 5.80
CA ALA A 91 -8.69 -17.88 5.89
C ALA A 91 -8.07 -18.69 7.03
N GLY A 92 -8.91 -19.27 7.89
CA GLY A 92 -8.47 -20.11 9.01
C GLY A 92 -7.97 -19.36 10.25
N ASN A 93 -8.07 -18.03 10.30
CA ASN A 93 -7.66 -17.28 11.50
C ASN A 93 -8.46 -17.68 12.74
N THR A 94 -7.77 -18.06 13.82
CA THR A 94 -8.36 -18.37 15.13
C THR A 94 -7.65 -17.58 16.23
N PRO A 95 -8.24 -17.47 17.44
CA PRO A 95 -7.54 -16.85 18.57
C PRO A 95 -6.22 -17.53 18.96
N ALA A 96 -6.06 -18.83 18.67
CA ALA A 96 -4.84 -19.58 18.92
C ALA A 96 -3.83 -19.49 17.76
N GLU A 97 -4.31 -19.15 16.55
CA GLU A 97 -3.54 -19.10 15.31
C GLU A 97 -3.80 -17.77 14.60
N ILE A 98 -3.31 -16.69 15.23
CA ILE A 98 -3.47 -15.34 14.72
C ILE A 98 -2.59 -15.17 13.49
N CYS A 99 -3.23 -14.78 12.39
CA CYS A 99 -2.53 -14.39 11.17
C CYS A 99 -2.76 -12.89 10.94
N CYS A 100 -1.66 -12.18 10.68
CA CYS A 100 -1.62 -10.73 10.52
C CYS A 100 -1.33 -10.35 9.07
N PRO A 101 -2.25 -10.65 8.14
CA PRO A 101 -1.93 -10.51 6.74
C PRO A 101 -1.77 -9.04 6.37
N SER A 102 -0.86 -8.83 5.43
CA SER A 102 -0.78 -7.61 4.66
C SER A 102 -2.01 -7.44 3.79
N MET A 103 -2.58 -6.24 3.76
CA MET A 103 -3.73 -5.88 2.90
C MET A 103 -3.48 -6.11 1.41
N TRP A 104 -2.25 -5.86 1.00
CA TRP A 104 -1.77 -6.02 -0.36
C TRP A 104 -0.55 -6.94 -0.34
N SER A 105 -0.46 -7.81 -1.34
CA SER A 105 0.84 -8.35 -1.73
C SER A 105 1.70 -7.25 -2.33
N GLN A 106 3.00 -7.54 -2.52
CA GLN A 106 3.84 -6.66 -3.32
C GLN A 106 3.27 -6.56 -4.74
N PRO A 107 2.99 -5.34 -5.25
CA PRO A 107 2.53 -5.18 -6.61
C PRO A 107 3.61 -5.59 -7.60
N THR A 108 3.21 -6.01 -8.79
CA THR A 108 4.10 -6.29 -9.91
C THR A 108 3.70 -5.43 -11.10
N LEU A 109 4.68 -5.02 -11.90
CA LEU A 109 4.45 -4.35 -13.16
C LEU A 109 4.58 -5.37 -14.30
N ALA A 110 3.56 -5.44 -15.15
CA ALA A 110 3.65 -6.13 -16.43
C ALA A 110 3.81 -5.06 -17.52
N ALA A 111 4.82 -5.25 -18.37
CA ALA A 111 5.11 -4.41 -19.53
C ALA A 111 4.26 -4.84 -20.74
#